data_AF-A0A2S0U6Q3-F1
#
_entry.id   AF-A0A2S0U6Q3-F1
#
_cell.length_a   1.000
_cell.length_b   1.000
_cell.length_c   1.000
_cell.angle_alpha   90.00
_cell.angle_beta   90.00
_cell.angle_gamma   90.00
#
_symmetry.space_group_name_H-M   'P 1'
#
loop_
_entity.id
_entity.type
_entity.pdbx_description
1 polymer ?
#
loop_
_entity_poly.entity_id
_entity_poly.type
_entity_poly.pdbx_seq_one_letter_code
_entity_poly.pdbx_strand_id
1 'polypeptide(L)'
;MKFFSFGRKKEETDAKIDKIDLDTAVPEAILSVGGLYDQQESFTEEARKWAGMLGGEALPLFRNYFFGSTLQKPDSLAGKYEGLGDWLHIQQDAIFEIIYHYKEKAIPMLYDVAFGVYDWTQYKAVRVLTRLAAEGIQTDRIVEDIVSHVDDFRYEAQMPTFYYLSSLKGNEKVASLLERHFLENLEYDPIDAFDLFASLYRCSPDTARKHEDFLKVLARGEGLEGRSPLLDGAIGTTDEQGHQEYHWPDGEPVEEHHQIRAASFYYQLNPEDEEINRLLDRWEKQHPEDQVREYIRELRERI
;
A
#
# COMPACT_ATOMS: atom_id res chain seq x y z
N MET A 1 44.13 40.87 58.20
CA MET A 1 43.06 40.91 57.18
C MET A 1 42.85 39.50 56.65
N LYS A 2 41.65 38.94 56.87
CA LYS A 2 41.21 37.64 56.33
C LYS A 2 40.65 37.86 54.93
N PHE A 3 41.15 37.14 53.93
CA PHE A 3 40.45 37.00 52.65
C PHE A 3 40.00 35.54 52.52
N PHE A 4 38.69 35.33 52.66
CA PHE A 4 38.02 34.09 52.33
C PHE A 4 37.95 33.99 50.81
N SER A 5 38.56 32.95 50.22
CA SER A 5 38.26 32.55 48.85
C SER A 5 37.10 31.56 48.88
N PHE A 6 35.95 32.01 48.40
CA PHE A 6 34.78 31.17 48.17
C PHE A 6 35.00 30.41 46.87
N GLY A 7 35.44 29.14 46.98
CA GLY A 7 35.36 28.19 45.89
C GLY A 7 33.90 27.88 45.60
N ARG A 8 33.29 28.57 44.63
CA ARG A 8 32.03 28.13 44.02
C ARG A 8 32.32 26.84 43.26
N LYS A 9 31.94 25.71 43.86
CA LYS A 9 31.69 24.47 43.10
C LYS A 9 30.63 24.81 42.06
N LYS A 10 31.00 24.70 40.79
CA LYS A 10 30.06 24.64 39.68
C LYS A 10 29.42 23.25 39.81
N GLU A 11 28.24 23.19 40.41
CA GLU A 11 27.37 22.02 40.28
C GLU A 11 26.98 21.97 38.80
N GLU A 12 27.67 21.10 38.06
CA GLU A 12 27.14 20.56 36.81
C GLU A 12 25.87 19.80 37.19
N THR A 13 24.73 20.44 37.00
CA THR A 13 23.43 19.80 36.94
C THR A 13 23.41 18.92 35.69
N ASP A 14 24.03 17.74 35.80
CA ASP A 14 23.66 16.59 34.99
C ASP A 14 22.20 16.27 35.34
N ALA A 15 21.28 16.86 34.59
CA ALA A 15 19.94 16.33 34.49
C ALA A 15 20.12 14.89 34.01
N LYS A 16 19.90 13.92 34.90
CA LYS A 16 19.67 12.52 34.53
C LYS A 16 18.55 12.54 33.49
N ILE A 17 18.90 12.43 32.22
CA ILE A 17 17.95 12.03 31.20
C ILE A 17 17.60 10.61 31.60
N ASP A 18 16.42 10.42 32.18
CA ASP A 18 15.89 9.08 32.42
C ASP A 18 15.89 8.39 31.05
N LYS A 19 16.76 7.39 30.89
CA LYS A 19 16.89 6.65 29.65
C LYS A 19 15.54 5.95 29.44
N ILE A 20 14.87 6.26 28.34
CA ILE A 20 13.59 5.62 27.99
C ILE A 20 13.80 4.10 28.00
N ASP A 21 12.93 3.40 28.72
CA ASP A 21 12.89 1.95 28.69
C ASP A 21 12.28 1.49 27.37
N LEU A 22 13.13 1.04 26.45
CA LEU A 22 12.71 0.65 25.11
C LEU A 22 11.82 -0.60 25.11
N ASP A 23 11.93 -1.46 26.12
CA ASP A 23 11.12 -2.69 26.21
C ASP A 23 9.64 -2.37 26.46
N THR A 24 9.35 -1.22 27.08
CA THR A 24 7.97 -0.74 27.29
C THR A 24 7.56 0.29 26.25
N ALA A 25 8.47 1.20 25.87
CA ALA A 25 8.16 2.30 24.96
C ALA A 25 7.91 1.85 23.50
N VAL A 26 8.58 0.80 23.01
CA VAL A 26 8.36 0.29 21.64
C VAL A 26 6.94 -0.30 21.48
N PRO A 27 6.46 -1.21 22.35
CA PRO A 27 5.07 -1.64 22.37
C PRO A 27 4.07 -0.48 22.44
N GLU A 28 4.31 0.48 23.33
CA GLU A 28 3.43 1.64 23.51
C GLU A 28 3.34 2.47 22.23
N ALA A 29 4.46 2.71 21.55
CA ALA A 29 4.49 3.40 20.27
C ALA A 29 3.66 2.69 19.21
N ILE A 30 3.81 1.37 19.08
CA ILE A 30 3.06 0.57 18.09
C ILE A 30 1.55 0.64 18.37
N LEU A 31 1.14 0.46 19.62
CA LEU A 31 -0.28 0.53 20.01
C LEU A 31 -0.85 1.94 19.82
N SER A 32 -0.10 2.98 20.19
CA SER A 32 -0.50 4.37 20.07
C SER A 32 -0.71 4.79 18.61
N VAL A 33 0.22 4.43 17.74
CA VAL A 33 0.13 4.73 16.30
C VAL A 33 -0.96 3.86 15.65
N GLY A 34 -0.99 2.55 15.94
CA GLY A 34 -2.00 1.64 15.40
C GLY A 34 -3.44 2.01 15.78
N GLY A 35 -3.65 2.60 16.96
CA GLY A 35 -4.96 3.12 17.39
C GLY A 35 -5.48 4.29 16.56
N LEU A 36 -4.64 4.90 15.73
CA LEU A 36 -4.98 6.04 14.87
C LEU A 36 -5.06 5.65 13.39
N TYR A 37 -5.10 4.35 13.04
CA TYR A 37 -5.01 3.86 11.65
C TYR A 37 -5.97 4.54 10.66
N ASP A 38 -7.24 4.76 11.05
CA ASP A 38 -8.23 5.44 10.19
C ASP A 38 -8.05 6.97 10.09
N GLN A 39 -7.12 7.56 10.84
CA GLN A 39 -6.88 9.00 10.97
C GLN A 39 -5.50 9.35 10.38
N GLN A 40 -5.37 9.31 9.05
CA GLN A 40 -4.10 9.36 8.33
C GLN A 40 -3.13 10.46 8.80
N GLU A 41 -3.63 11.69 9.01
CA GLU A 41 -2.80 12.81 9.49
C GLU A 41 -2.26 12.51 10.89
N SER A 42 -3.15 12.21 11.85
CA SER A 42 -2.76 11.91 13.23
C SER A 42 -1.89 10.66 13.35
N PHE A 43 -2.14 9.63 12.53
CA PHE A 43 -1.32 8.42 12.43
C PHE A 43 0.13 8.76 12.09
N THR A 44 0.32 9.56 11.04
CA THR A 44 1.65 9.99 10.57
C THR A 44 2.34 10.89 11.61
N GLU A 45 1.61 11.81 12.22
CA GLU A 45 2.17 12.73 13.21
C GLU A 45 2.63 12.01 14.49
N GLU A 46 1.84 11.04 14.97
CA GLU A 46 2.18 10.26 16.15
C GLU A 46 3.38 9.33 15.88
N ALA A 47 3.44 8.72 14.69
CA ALA A 47 4.59 7.91 14.27
C ALA A 47 5.90 8.72 14.25
N ARG A 48 5.86 9.95 13.71
CA ARG A 48 6.99 10.89 13.71
C ARG A 48 7.45 11.23 15.12
N LYS A 49 6.52 11.51 16.03
CA LYS A 49 6.80 11.84 17.42
C LYS A 49 7.49 10.67 18.13
N TRP A 50 6.96 9.45 17.99
CA TRP A 50 7.56 8.26 18.57
C TRP A 50 8.95 7.97 18.03
N ALA A 51 9.17 8.06 16.71
CA ALA A 51 10.50 7.89 16.12
C ALA A 51 11.52 8.89 16.70
N GLY A 52 11.11 10.14 16.93
CA GLY A 52 11.94 11.16 17.57
C GLY A 52 12.25 10.88 19.04
N MET A 53 11.28 10.35 19.79
CA MET A 53 11.43 10.03 21.21
C MET A 53 12.28 8.78 21.45
N LEU A 54 12.04 7.70 20.71
CA LEU A 54 12.70 6.40 20.90
C LEU A 54 14.18 6.41 20.50
N GLY A 55 14.56 7.28 19.55
CA GLY A 55 15.92 7.37 19.06
C GLY A 55 16.37 6.11 18.28
N GLY A 56 17.59 6.16 17.73
CA GLY A 56 18.10 5.15 16.80
C GLY A 56 18.31 3.75 17.39
N GLU A 57 18.51 3.65 18.71
CA GLU A 57 18.69 2.38 19.42
C GLU A 57 17.44 1.48 19.34
N ALA A 58 16.25 2.07 19.14
CA ALA A 58 15.00 1.33 19.05
C ALA A 58 14.79 0.64 17.69
N LEU A 59 15.46 1.10 16.62
CA LEU A 59 15.20 0.63 15.26
C LEU A 59 15.25 -0.91 15.12
N PRO A 60 16.28 -1.61 15.64
CA PRO A 60 16.34 -3.07 15.52
C PRO A 60 15.23 -3.81 16.30
N LEU A 61 14.64 -3.18 17.33
CA LEU A 61 13.66 -3.80 18.22
C LEU A 61 12.29 -3.99 17.56
N PHE A 62 11.96 -3.18 16.54
CA PHE A 62 10.69 -3.30 15.81
C PHE A 62 10.50 -4.66 15.15
N ARG A 63 11.60 -5.34 14.77
CA ARG A 63 11.56 -6.69 14.16
C ARG A 63 10.90 -7.72 15.06
N ASN A 64 10.94 -7.52 16.38
CA ASN A 64 10.31 -8.43 17.35
C ASN A 64 8.77 -8.41 17.27
N TYR A 65 8.19 -7.42 16.60
CA TYR A 65 6.74 -7.19 16.51
C TYR A 65 6.21 -7.31 15.08
N PHE A 66 7.03 -7.71 14.11
CA PHE A 66 6.55 -7.99 12.76
C PHE A 66 5.57 -9.17 12.72
N PHE A 67 5.67 -10.08 13.70
CA PHE A 67 4.92 -11.33 13.71
C PHE A 67 4.35 -11.61 15.11
N GLY A 68 3.26 -12.37 15.11
CA GLY A 68 2.62 -12.86 16.33
C GLY A 68 1.66 -11.86 16.97
N SER A 69 0.79 -12.38 17.85
CA SER A 69 -0.23 -11.61 18.56
C SER A 69 0.27 -11.11 19.92
N THR A 70 1.56 -10.76 20.04
CA THR A 70 2.14 -10.33 21.32
C THR A 70 1.52 -9.01 21.80
N LEU A 71 1.16 -8.13 20.87
CA LEU A 71 0.41 -6.91 21.14
C LEU A 71 -1.08 -7.16 20.88
N GLN A 72 -1.86 -7.20 21.96
CA GLN A 72 -3.31 -7.38 21.88
C GLN A 72 -4.00 -6.10 21.39
N LYS A 73 -5.10 -6.25 20.65
CA LYS A 73 -5.91 -5.12 20.20
C LYS A 73 -6.48 -4.40 21.42
N PRO A 74 -6.26 -3.09 21.58
CA PRO A 74 -6.82 -2.34 22.70
C PRO A 74 -8.35 -2.39 22.73
N ASP A 75 -8.94 -2.48 23.92
CA ASP A 75 -10.41 -2.49 24.10
C ASP A 75 -11.09 -1.23 23.53
N SER A 76 -10.37 -0.12 23.44
CA SER A 76 -10.84 1.12 22.80
C SER A 76 -11.17 0.96 21.32
N LEU A 77 -10.70 -0.12 20.67
CA LEU A 77 -10.97 -0.46 19.28
C LEU A 77 -11.96 -1.63 19.15
N ALA A 78 -12.77 -1.91 20.18
CA ALA A 78 -13.80 -2.93 20.11
C ALA A 78 -14.79 -2.65 18.94
N GLY A 79 -15.07 -3.69 18.14
CA GLY A 79 -15.91 -3.58 16.95
C GLY A 79 -15.18 -3.09 15.70
N LYS A 80 -13.88 -2.83 15.78
CA LYS A 80 -13.01 -2.51 14.64
C LYS A 80 -11.97 -3.61 14.43
N TYR A 81 -11.62 -3.85 13.17
CA TYR A 81 -10.51 -4.73 12.77
C TYR A 81 -10.66 -6.15 13.34
N GLU A 82 -11.86 -6.71 13.20
CA GLU A 82 -12.23 -8.01 13.74
C GLU A 82 -11.96 -9.15 12.73
N GLY A 83 -11.57 -8.82 11.51
CA GLY A 83 -11.16 -9.78 10.49
C GLY A 83 -9.88 -10.51 10.88
N LEU A 84 -9.71 -11.71 10.32
CA LEU A 84 -8.55 -12.53 10.57
C LEU A 84 -7.29 -11.81 10.07
N GLY A 85 -6.44 -11.39 11.00
CA GLY A 85 -5.17 -10.74 10.68
C GLY A 85 -5.24 -9.21 10.57
N ASP A 86 -6.42 -8.59 10.62
CA ASP A 86 -6.58 -7.13 10.50
C ASP A 86 -5.69 -6.38 11.50
N TRP A 87 -5.73 -6.80 12.76
CA TRP A 87 -4.96 -6.15 13.80
C TRP A 87 -3.44 -6.32 13.60
N LEU A 88 -3.00 -7.47 13.10
CA LEU A 88 -1.58 -7.67 12.78
C LEU A 88 -1.14 -6.76 11.62
N HIS A 89 -1.99 -6.62 10.59
CA HIS A 89 -1.70 -5.70 9.48
C HIS A 89 -1.55 -4.25 9.94
N ILE A 90 -2.41 -3.81 10.86
CA ILE A 90 -2.37 -2.46 11.45
C ILE A 90 -1.11 -2.27 12.30
N GLN A 91 -0.75 -3.25 13.13
CA GLN A 91 0.51 -3.21 13.87
C GLN A 91 1.70 -3.06 12.92
N GLN A 92 1.74 -3.86 11.86
CA GLN A 92 2.81 -3.77 10.86
C GLN A 92 2.82 -2.40 10.19
N ASP A 93 1.66 -1.84 9.82
CA ASP A 93 1.62 -0.50 9.23
C ASP A 93 2.10 0.59 10.20
N ALA A 94 1.70 0.53 11.47
CA ALA A 94 2.20 1.42 12.50
C ALA A 94 3.73 1.31 12.66
N ILE A 95 4.26 0.09 12.72
CA ILE A 95 5.69 -0.18 12.80
C ILE A 95 6.42 0.44 11.60
N PHE A 96 5.98 0.17 10.37
CA PHE A 96 6.64 0.69 9.17
C PHE A 96 6.51 2.20 9.01
N GLU A 97 5.44 2.83 9.50
CA GLU A 97 5.33 4.28 9.54
C GLU A 97 6.32 4.90 10.54
N ILE A 98 6.47 4.31 11.73
CA ILE A 98 7.48 4.75 12.70
C ILE A 98 8.88 4.60 12.10
N ILE A 99 9.18 3.46 11.47
CA ILE A 99 10.46 3.20 10.78
C ILE A 99 10.73 4.23 9.69
N TYR A 100 9.73 4.59 8.88
CA TYR A 100 9.87 5.59 7.83
C TYR A 100 10.43 6.93 8.36
N HIS A 101 10.05 7.34 9.58
CA HIS A 101 10.53 8.58 10.17
C HIS A 101 11.99 8.54 10.66
N TYR A 102 12.66 7.39 10.63
CA TYR A 102 14.12 7.28 10.80
C TYR A 102 14.91 7.61 9.53
N LYS A 103 14.23 7.78 8.39
CA LYS A 103 14.81 8.19 7.09
C LYS A 103 16.00 7.31 6.68
N GLU A 104 17.14 7.88 6.31
CA GLU A 104 18.33 7.16 5.83
C GLU A 104 18.80 6.09 6.81
N LYS A 105 18.62 6.31 8.12
CA LYS A 105 19.06 5.36 9.16
C LYS A 105 18.27 4.05 9.13
N ALA A 106 17.06 4.06 8.58
CA ALA A 106 16.23 2.86 8.45
C ALA A 106 16.67 1.96 7.27
N ILE A 107 17.37 2.50 6.27
CA ILE A 107 17.65 1.81 5.01
C ILE A 107 18.30 0.43 5.21
N PRO A 108 19.36 0.26 6.03
CA PRO A 108 19.96 -1.06 6.23
C PRO A 108 18.95 -2.08 6.75
N MET A 109 18.12 -1.68 7.71
CA MET A 109 17.10 -2.56 8.26
C MET A 109 16.02 -2.90 7.22
N LEU A 110 15.58 -1.91 6.44
CA LEU A 110 14.58 -2.10 5.40
C LEU A 110 15.07 -3.03 4.30
N TYR A 111 16.36 -2.98 3.94
CA TYR A 111 16.97 -3.90 2.97
C TYR A 111 16.97 -5.34 3.47
N ASP A 112 17.37 -5.57 4.72
CA ASP A 112 17.34 -6.91 5.31
C ASP A 112 15.92 -7.51 5.29
N VAL A 113 14.88 -6.68 5.38
CA VAL A 113 13.48 -7.12 5.34
C VAL A 113 12.99 -7.28 3.89
N ALA A 114 13.26 -6.32 3.02
CA ALA A 114 12.82 -6.32 1.62
C ALA A 114 13.50 -7.42 0.77
N PHE A 115 14.73 -7.82 1.11
CA PHE A 115 15.49 -8.82 0.36
C PHE A 115 15.84 -10.05 1.23
N GLY A 116 15.15 -10.19 2.37
CA GLY A 116 15.32 -11.33 3.27
C GLY A 116 14.54 -12.57 2.82
N VAL A 117 14.63 -13.64 3.62
CA VAL A 117 13.99 -14.94 3.34
C VAL A 117 12.47 -14.94 3.62
N TYR A 118 11.95 -13.93 4.32
CA TYR A 118 10.56 -13.85 4.78
C TYR A 118 9.79 -12.78 4.00
N ASP A 119 8.58 -13.12 3.56
CA ASP A 119 7.81 -12.42 2.51
C ASP A 119 6.68 -11.51 3.04
N TRP A 120 6.03 -11.83 4.16
CA TRP A 120 4.82 -11.10 4.61
C TRP A 120 5.05 -9.61 4.93
N THR A 121 6.25 -9.22 5.33
CA THR A 121 6.61 -7.81 5.58
C THR A 121 7.46 -7.20 4.46
N GLN A 122 7.80 -7.99 3.46
CA GLN A 122 8.67 -7.61 2.35
C GLN A 122 8.12 -6.40 1.60
N TYR A 123 6.86 -6.46 1.17
CA TYR A 123 6.22 -5.37 0.43
C TYR A 123 6.08 -4.09 1.27
N LYS A 124 5.90 -4.20 2.60
CA LYS A 124 5.84 -3.03 3.49
C LYS A 124 7.20 -2.36 3.62
N ALA A 125 8.29 -3.12 3.64
CA ALA A 125 9.65 -2.56 3.60
C ALA A 125 9.92 -1.86 2.26
N VAL A 126 9.54 -2.49 1.14
CA VAL A 126 9.62 -1.89 -0.20
C VAL A 126 8.80 -0.60 -0.28
N ARG A 127 7.59 -0.57 0.27
CA ARG A 127 6.76 0.65 0.36
C ARG A 127 7.54 1.81 1.00
N VAL A 128 8.22 1.55 2.12
CA VAL A 128 9.00 2.59 2.83
C VAL A 128 10.22 3.00 2.00
N LEU A 129 10.95 2.04 1.43
CA LEU A 129 12.10 2.32 0.56
C LEU A 129 11.69 3.21 -0.63
N THR A 130 10.58 2.88 -1.29
CA THR A 130 10.07 3.66 -2.42
C THR A 130 9.61 5.06 -2.01
N ARG A 131 8.99 5.22 -0.82
CA ARG A 131 8.67 6.55 -0.27
C ARG A 131 9.94 7.39 -0.04
N LEU A 132 10.99 6.79 0.52
CA LEU A 132 12.29 7.46 0.70
C LEU A 132 12.91 7.84 -0.65
N ALA A 133 12.86 6.94 -1.64
CA ALA A 133 13.34 7.19 -2.99
C ALA A 133 12.57 8.34 -3.67
N ALA A 134 11.25 8.45 -3.44
CA ALA A 134 10.42 9.55 -3.96
C ALA A 134 10.80 10.91 -3.35
N GLU A 135 11.38 10.92 -2.15
CA GLU A 135 11.92 12.10 -1.47
C GLU A 135 13.36 12.44 -1.90
N GLY A 136 13.95 11.69 -2.84
CA GLY A 136 15.32 11.88 -3.31
C GLY A 136 16.39 11.15 -2.48
N ILE A 137 15.99 10.32 -1.52
CA ILE A 137 16.92 9.61 -0.64
C ILE A 137 17.37 8.32 -1.33
N GLN A 138 18.63 8.29 -1.77
CA GLN A 138 19.26 7.12 -2.43
C GLN A 138 18.42 6.53 -3.59
N THR A 139 17.67 7.38 -4.31
CA THR A 139 16.68 6.97 -5.32
C THR A 139 17.25 5.97 -6.32
N ASP A 140 18.37 6.29 -6.96
CA ASP A 140 18.96 5.43 -8.01
C ASP A 140 19.32 4.04 -7.47
N ARG A 141 19.89 3.98 -6.27
CA ARG A 141 20.28 2.72 -5.62
C ARG A 141 19.05 1.91 -5.23
N ILE A 142 18.08 2.53 -4.55
CA ILE A 142 16.85 1.85 -4.13
C ILE A 142 16.10 1.29 -5.34
N VAL A 143 15.98 2.07 -6.41
CA VAL A 143 15.31 1.62 -7.64
C VAL A 143 16.09 0.46 -8.28
N GLU A 144 17.40 0.58 -8.43
CA GLU A 144 18.23 -0.49 -9.02
C GLU A 144 18.12 -1.80 -8.22
N ASP A 145 18.22 -1.71 -6.90
CA ASP A 145 18.19 -2.88 -6.02
C ASP A 145 16.80 -3.54 -6.02
N ILE A 146 15.69 -2.79 -6.04
CA ILE A 146 14.35 -3.38 -6.16
C ILE A 146 14.14 -3.99 -7.55
N VAL A 147 14.44 -3.26 -8.63
CA VAL A 147 14.23 -3.72 -10.02
C VAL A 147 15.01 -5.01 -10.30
N SER A 148 16.21 -5.16 -9.73
CA SER A 148 17.03 -6.36 -9.93
C SER A 148 16.58 -7.61 -9.17
N HIS A 149 15.69 -7.48 -8.17
CA HIS A 149 15.25 -8.60 -7.32
C HIS A 149 13.74 -8.85 -7.36
N VAL A 150 12.94 -7.94 -7.93
CA VAL A 150 11.47 -8.04 -7.91
C VAL A 150 10.95 -9.31 -8.61
N ASP A 151 11.70 -9.85 -9.56
CA ASP A 151 11.36 -11.11 -10.24
C ASP A 151 11.51 -12.34 -9.32
N ASP A 152 12.29 -12.24 -8.24
CA ASP A 152 12.45 -13.29 -7.23
C ASP A 152 11.41 -13.20 -6.10
N PHE A 153 10.60 -12.14 -6.08
CA PHE A 153 9.57 -11.95 -5.06
C PHE A 153 8.41 -12.92 -5.31
N ARG A 154 7.76 -13.35 -4.23
CA ARG A 154 6.47 -14.03 -4.36
C ARG A 154 5.42 -13.06 -4.84
N TYR A 155 4.40 -13.60 -5.51
CA TYR A 155 3.31 -12.84 -6.09
C TYR A 155 2.71 -11.79 -5.13
N GLU A 156 2.45 -12.19 -3.87
CA GLU A 156 1.86 -11.33 -2.83
C GLU A 156 2.74 -10.15 -2.44
N ALA A 157 4.05 -10.21 -2.67
CA ALA A 157 4.97 -9.10 -2.47
C ALA A 157 5.29 -8.34 -3.77
N GLN A 158 5.26 -9.05 -4.90
CA GLN A 158 5.60 -8.53 -6.22
C GLN A 158 4.56 -7.52 -6.71
N MET A 159 3.26 -7.87 -6.72
CA MET A 159 2.22 -6.97 -7.23
C MET A 159 2.12 -5.65 -6.44
N PRO A 160 2.12 -5.66 -5.09
CA PRO A 160 2.18 -4.41 -4.33
C PRO A 160 3.47 -3.62 -4.58
N THR A 161 4.60 -4.29 -4.83
CA THR A 161 5.87 -3.63 -5.17
C THR A 161 5.74 -2.79 -6.44
N PHE A 162 5.12 -3.32 -7.50
CA PHE A 162 4.86 -2.58 -8.73
C PHE A 162 4.01 -1.34 -8.48
N TYR A 163 2.94 -1.50 -7.69
CA TYR A 163 2.10 -0.36 -7.29
C TYR A 163 2.90 0.70 -6.53
N TYR A 164 3.78 0.33 -5.59
CA TYR A 164 4.59 1.33 -4.88
C TYR A 164 5.59 2.01 -5.80
N LEU A 165 6.33 1.25 -6.60
CA LEU A 165 7.30 1.79 -7.57
C LEU A 165 6.65 2.80 -8.51
N SER A 166 5.39 2.59 -8.89
CA SER A 166 4.66 3.54 -9.76
C SER A 166 4.56 4.97 -9.22
N SER A 167 4.75 5.17 -7.91
CA SER A 167 4.80 6.51 -7.31
C SER A 167 6.03 7.34 -7.73
N LEU A 168 7.08 6.69 -8.26
CA LEU A 168 8.28 7.33 -8.80
C LEU A 168 8.03 7.82 -10.23
N LYS A 169 7.21 8.87 -10.34
CA LYS A 169 6.78 9.46 -11.62
C LYS A 169 7.97 9.84 -12.51
N GLY A 170 7.93 9.41 -13.76
CA GLY A 170 8.96 9.69 -14.77
C GLY A 170 10.23 8.88 -14.63
N ASN A 171 10.32 7.91 -13.70
CA ASN A 171 11.48 7.05 -13.60
C ASN A 171 11.49 5.99 -14.73
N GLU A 172 12.42 6.13 -15.67
CA GLU A 172 12.49 5.28 -16.88
C GLU A 172 12.72 3.80 -16.57
N LYS A 173 13.49 3.46 -15.53
CA LYS A 173 13.74 2.07 -15.12
C LYS A 173 12.47 1.42 -14.60
N VAL A 174 11.73 2.14 -13.74
CA VAL A 174 10.45 1.67 -13.23
C VAL A 174 9.43 1.53 -14.36
N ALA A 175 9.34 2.53 -15.26
CA ALA A 175 8.43 2.45 -16.40
C ALA A 175 8.75 1.24 -17.29
N SER A 176 10.03 0.99 -17.58
CA SER A 176 10.47 -0.16 -18.38
C SER A 176 10.15 -1.50 -17.71
N LEU A 177 10.33 -1.59 -16.38
CA LEU A 177 9.96 -2.77 -15.60
C LEU A 177 8.45 -3.02 -15.67
N LEU A 178 7.64 -2.00 -15.41
CA LEU A 178 6.18 -2.11 -15.41
C LEU A 178 5.65 -2.46 -16.82
N GLU A 179 6.21 -1.84 -17.87
CA GLU A 179 5.85 -2.15 -19.26
C GLU A 179 6.22 -3.59 -19.63
N ARG A 180 7.40 -4.08 -19.23
CA ARG A 180 7.79 -5.48 -19.43
C ARG A 180 6.79 -6.44 -18.81
N HIS A 181 6.47 -6.27 -17.52
CA HIS A 181 5.52 -7.15 -16.84
C HIS A 181 4.10 -7.03 -17.37
N PHE A 182 3.67 -5.82 -17.76
CA PHE A 182 2.39 -5.62 -18.43
C PHE A 182 2.31 -6.47 -19.70
N LEU A 183 3.33 -6.36 -20.58
CA LEU A 183 3.37 -7.11 -21.84
C LEU A 183 3.46 -8.62 -21.62
N GLU A 184 4.21 -9.06 -20.61
CA GLU A 184 4.24 -10.47 -20.22
C GLU A 184 2.85 -10.97 -19.83
N ASN A 185 2.10 -10.23 -19.01
CA ASN A 185 0.80 -10.65 -18.49
C ASN A 185 -0.36 -10.54 -19.47
N LEU A 186 -0.22 -9.80 -20.59
CA LEU A 186 -1.27 -9.70 -21.62
C LEU A 186 -1.80 -11.05 -22.11
N GLU A 187 -0.95 -12.08 -22.13
CA GLU A 187 -1.31 -13.42 -22.59
C GLU A 187 -1.71 -14.39 -21.47
N TYR A 188 -1.38 -14.08 -20.21
CA TYR A 188 -1.54 -15.03 -19.08
C TYR A 188 -2.65 -14.62 -18.13
N ASP A 189 -2.64 -13.37 -17.68
CA ASP A 189 -3.64 -12.86 -16.75
C ASP A 189 -4.00 -11.40 -17.10
N PRO A 190 -5.18 -11.18 -17.73
CA PRO A 190 -5.61 -9.83 -18.10
C PRO A 190 -5.91 -8.92 -16.90
N ILE A 191 -6.12 -9.46 -15.69
CA ILE A 191 -6.36 -8.65 -14.50
C ILE A 191 -5.04 -8.11 -13.95
N ASP A 192 -4.02 -8.96 -13.89
CA ASP A 192 -2.67 -8.51 -13.53
C ASP A 192 -2.13 -7.52 -14.57
N ALA A 193 -2.39 -7.77 -15.86
CA ALA A 193 -2.07 -6.81 -16.91
C ALA A 193 -2.79 -5.46 -16.71
N PHE A 194 -4.05 -5.46 -16.28
CA PHE A 194 -4.76 -4.22 -15.95
C PHE A 194 -4.11 -3.47 -14.78
N ASP A 195 -3.78 -4.16 -13.68
CA ASP A 195 -3.16 -3.54 -12.51
C ASP A 195 -1.74 -3.00 -12.80
N LEU A 196 -1.00 -3.72 -13.65
CA LEU A 196 0.30 -3.28 -14.18
C LEU A 196 0.16 -2.09 -15.13
N PHE A 197 -0.85 -2.08 -16.01
CA PHE A 197 -1.16 -0.93 -16.86
C PHE A 197 -1.48 0.30 -16.02
N ALA A 198 -2.31 0.17 -14.98
CA ALA A 198 -2.66 1.26 -14.08
C ALA A 198 -1.42 1.82 -13.37
N SER A 199 -0.54 0.93 -12.91
CA SER A 199 0.74 1.28 -12.32
C SER A 199 1.68 1.97 -13.33
N LEU A 200 1.76 1.46 -14.56
CA LEU A 200 2.54 2.07 -15.64
C LEU A 200 2.01 3.47 -15.96
N TYR A 201 0.69 3.64 -16.06
CA TYR A 201 0.07 4.94 -16.34
C TYR A 201 0.37 5.95 -15.23
N ARG A 202 0.33 5.53 -13.97
CA ARG A 202 0.69 6.39 -12.83
C ARG A 202 2.15 6.85 -12.88
N CYS A 203 3.07 6.01 -13.35
CA CYS A 203 4.50 6.29 -13.45
C CYS A 203 4.86 7.07 -14.72
N SER A 204 4.39 6.62 -15.87
CA SER A 204 4.72 7.09 -17.22
C SER A 204 3.47 7.02 -18.12
N PRO A 205 2.59 8.04 -18.08
CA PRO A 205 1.36 8.07 -18.87
C PRO A 205 1.59 7.88 -20.38
N ASP A 206 2.61 8.53 -20.94
CA ASP A 206 2.92 8.45 -22.37
C ASP A 206 3.32 7.04 -22.81
N THR A 207 3.97 6.27 -21.94
CA THR A 207 4.33 4.89 -22.21
C THR A 207 3.10 3.99 -22.12
N ALA A 208 2.29 4.13 -21.05
CA ALA A 208 1.05 3.39 -20.90
C ALA A 208 0.07 3.62 -22.05
N ARG A 209 -0.11 4.87 -22.51
CA ARG A 209 -1.04 5.22 -23.59
C ARG A 209 -0.76 4.51 -24.92
N LYS A 210 0.45 4.00 -25.15
CA LYS A 210 0.76 3.17 -26.33
C LYS A 210 -0.02 1.85 -26.35
N HIS A 211 -0.52 1.43 -25.19
CA HIS A 211 -1.16 0.14 -24.95
C HIS A 211 -2.63 0.29 -24.54
N GLU A 212 -3.22 1.50 -24.60
CA GLU A 212 -4.56 1.76 -24.07
C GLU A 212 -5.68 0.95 -24.76
N ASP A 213 -5.46 0.48 -25.99
CA ASP A 213 -6.39 -0.39 -26.72
C ASP A 213 -6.68 -1.71 -25.97
N PHE A 214 -5.75 -2.19 -25.14
CA PHE A 214 -5.98 -3.35 -24.26
C PHE A 214 -7.17 -3.12 -23.30
N LEU A 215 -7.37 -1.90 -22.81
CA LEU A 215 -8.50 -1.58 -21.94
C LEU A 215 -9.84 -1.78 -22.66
N LYS A 216 -9.91 -1.51 -23.98
CA LYS A 216 -11.13 -1.76 -24.77
C LYS A 216 -11.41 -3.25 -24.93
N VAL A 217 -10.36 -4.03 -25.17
CA VAL A 217 -10.45 -5.50 -25.24
C VAL A 217 -10.99 -6.04 -23.90
N LEU A 218 -10.41 -5.60 -22.79
CA LEU A 218 -10.86 -6.01 -21.46
C LEU A 218 -12.28 -5.54 -21.12
N ALA A 219 -12.65 -4.32 -21.52
CA ALA A 219 -13.99 -3.77 -21.34
C ALA A 219 -15.09 -4.57 -22.05
N ARG A 220 -14.76 -5.27 -23.14
CA ARG A 220 -15.67 -6.20 -23.83
C ARG A 220 -15.81 -7.55 -23.12
N GLY A 221 -14.96 -7.83 -22.15
CA GLY A 221 -14.90 -9.10 -21.42
C GLY A 221 -14.03 -10.16 -22.10
N GLU A 222 -13.25 -9.80 -23.11
CA GLU A 222 -12.36 -10.74 -23.80
C GLU A 222 -11.28 -11.26 -22.81
N GLY A 223 -11.20 -12.58 -22.64
CA GLY A 223 -10.23 -13.22 -21.75
C GLY A 223 -10.67 -13.35 -20.28
N LEU A 224 -11.91 -12.96 -19.96
CA LEU A 224 -12.49 -13.08 -18.61
C LEU A 224 -13.36 -14.33 -18.45
N GLU A 225 -13.52 -15.14 -19.49
CA GLU A 225 -14.42 -16.29 -19.47
C GLU A 225 -14.02 -17.32 -18.42
N GLY A 226 -14.96 -17.64 -17.51
CA GLY A 226 -14.76 -18.68 -16.49
C GLY A 226 -13.84 -18.28 -15.34
N ARG A 227 -13.44 -17.00 -15.25
CA ARG A 227 -12.74 -16.48 -14.07
C ARG A 227 -13.65 -16.53 -12.85
N SER A 228 -13.06 -16.90 -11.71
CA SER A 228 -13.78 -16.93 -10.43
C SER A 228 -13.53 -15.63 -9.69
N PRO A 229 -14.58 -14.88 -9.31
CA PRO A 229 -14.41 -13.67 -8.51
C PRO A 229 -13.62 -13.87 -7.22
N LEU A 230 -13.70 -15.08 -6.63
CA LEU A 230 -12.94 -15.45 -5.43
C LEU A 230 -11.41 -15.42 -5.66
N LEU A 231 -10.96 -15.84 -6.85
CA LEU A 231 -9.54 -15.80 -7.21
C LEU A 231 -9.05 -14.37 -7.44
N ASP A 232 -9.97 -13.47 -7.80
CA ASP A 232 -9.70 -12.07 -8.04
C ASP A 232 -9.91 -11.20 -6.77
N GLY A 233 -10.30 -11.81 -5.64
CA GLY A 233 -10.36 -11.19 -4.31
C GLY A 233 -11.77 -10.94 -3.74
N ALA A 234 -12.83 -11.39 -4.41
CA ALA A 234 -14.19 -11.26 -3.90
C ALA A 234 -14.41 -12.15 -2.67
N ILE A 235 -15.24 -11.69 -1.74
CA ILE A 235 -15.61 -12.42 -0.53
C ILE A 235 -16.79 -13.31 -0.83
N GLY A 236 -16.62 -14.62 -0.61
CA GLY A 236 -17.72 -15.58 -0.66
C GLY A 236 -18.51 -15.61 0.65
N THR A 237 -19.81 -15.37 0.57
CA THR A 237 -20.78 -15.60 1.65
C THR A 237 -21.78 -16.66 1.24
N THR A 238 -22.58 -17.13 2.20
CA THR A 238 -23.67 -18.06 1.92
C THR A 238 -24.98 -17.40 2.34
N ASP A 239 -25.93 -17.34 1.41
CA ASP A 239 -27.26 -16.81 1.68
C ASP A 239 -28.05 -17.70 2.66
N GLU A 240 -29.23 -17.24 3.09
CA GLU A 240 -30.11 -18.00 3.99
C GLU A 240 -30.60 -19.34 3.39
N GLN A 241 -30.45 -19.53 2.09
CA GLN A 241 -30.90 -20.70 1.32
C GLN A 241 -29.75 -21.67 1.01
N GLY A 242 -28.51 -21.34 1.39
CA GLY A 242 -27.33 -22.17 1.16
C GLY A 242 -26.61 -21.91 -0.17
N HIS A 243 -27.00 -20.89 -0.94
CA HIS A 243 -26.30 -20.50 -2.16
C HIS A 243 -25.07 -19.63 -1.84
N GLN A 244 -24.00 -19.85 -2.62
CA GLN A 244 -22.83 -18.98 -2.55
C GLN A 244 -23.13 -17.66 -3.25
N GLU A 245 -22.90 -16.57 -2.53
CA GLU A 245 -22.88 -15.22 -3.08
C GLU A 245 -21.46 -14.68 -2.96
N TYR A 246 -21.06 -13.86 -3.92
CA TYR A 246 -19.77 -13.18 -3.88
C TYR A 246 -20.04 -11.69 -3.82
N HIS A 247 -19.22 -10.98 -3.05
CA HIS A 247 -19.28 -9.53 -2.90
C HIS A 247 -17.87 -8.98 -2.76
N TRP A 248 -17.57 -7.83 -3.36
CA TRP A 248 -16.30 -7.14 -3.09
C TRP A 248 -16.32 -6.45 -1.72
N PRO A 249 -15.17 -6.26 -1.05
CA PRO A 249 -15.11 -5.64 0.29
C PRO A 249 -15.80 -4.27 0.39
N ASP A 250 -15.80 -3.51 -0.71
CA ASP A 250 -16.34 -2.15 -0.79
C ASP A 250 -17.77 -2.11 -1.34
N GLY A 251 -18.41 -3.28 -1.51
CA GLY A 251 -19.75 -3.41 -2.08
C GLY A 251 -19.80 -3.20 -3.60
N GLU A 252 -18.67 -3.23 -4.29
CA GLU A 252 -18.65 -3.18 -5.76
C GLU A 252 -19.40 -4.38 -6.38
N PRO A 253 -19.92 -4.24 -7.61
CA PRO A 253 -20.57 -5.34 -8.31
C PRO A 253 -19.61 -6.49 -8.55
N VAL A 254 -20.09 -7.72 -8.43
CA VAL A 254 -19.27 -8.88 -8.77
C VAL A 254 -19.31 -9.20 -10.25
N GLU A 255 -20.51 -9.15 -10.85
CA GLU A 255 -20.63 -9.33 -12.29
C GLU A 255 -20.04 -8.14 -13.02
N GLU A 256 -19.28 -8.43 -14.08
CA GLU A 256 -18.72 -7.41 -14.99
C GLU A 256 -17.75 -6.40 -14.31
N HIS A 257 -17.33 -6.65 -13.07
CA HIS A 257 -16.42 -5.79 -12.28
C HIS A 257 -15.21 -5.31 -13.07
N HIS A 258 -14.44 -6.23 -13.66
CA HIS A 258 -13.23 -5.90 -14.40
C HIS A 258 -13.53 -5.20 -15.73
N GLN A 259 -14.64 -5.54 -16.40
CA GLN A 259 -15.09 -4.83 -17.60
C GLN A 259 -15.44 -3.37 -17.30
N ILE A 260 -16.14 -3.14 -16.18
CA ILE A 260 -16.48 -1.79 -15.72
C ILE A 260 -15.21 -1.02 -15.36
N ARG A 261 -14.27 -1.61 -14.60
CA ARG A 261 -12.96 -0.99 -14.29
C ARG A 261 -12.22 -0.57 -15.57
N ALA A 262 -12.14 -1.47 -16.55
CA ALA A 262 -11.47 -1.21 -17.82
C ALA A 262 -12.16 -0.12 -18.66
N ALA A 263 -13.48 -0.20 -18.79
CA ALA A 263 -14.29 0.79 -19.51
C ALA A 263 -14.18 2.18 -18.87
N SER A 264 -14.26 2.25 -17.54
CA SER A 264 -14.13 3.50 -16.79
C SER A 264 -12.77 4.14 -16.97
N PHE A 265 -11.69 3.36 -16.88
CA PHE A 265 -10.34 3.87 -17.10
C PHE A 265 -10.21 4.37 -18.55
N TYR A 266 -10.60 3.56 -19.54
CA TYR A 266 -10.50 3.98 -20.94
C TYR A 266 -11.34 5.23 -21.24
N TYR A 267 -12.55 5.33 -20.69
CA TYR A 267 -13.41 6.52 -20.83
C TYR A 267 -12.74 7.78 -20.30
N GLN A 268 -12.06 7.71 -19.15
CA GLN A 268 -11.29 8.85 -18.62
C GLN A 268 -10.15 9.28 -19.55
N LEU A 269 -9.57 8.35 -20.31
CA LEU A 269 -8.52 8.66 -21.28
C LEU A 269 -9.07 9.18 -22.61
N ASN A 270 -10.26 8.70 -23.00
CA ASN A 270 -10.88 8.86 -24.31
C ASN A 270 -12.41 9.03 -24.20
N PRO A 271 -12.90 10.17 -23.68
CA PRO A 271 -14.31 10.35 -23.33
C PRO A 271 -15.26 10.33 -24.53
N GLU A 272 -14.75 10.58 -25.74
CA GLU A 272 -15.53 10.59 -26.98
C GLU A 272 -15.58 9.23 -27.69
N ASP A 273 -14.97 8.18 -27.15
CA ASP A 273 -14.97 6.85 -27.80
C ASP A 273 -16.39 6.26 -27.82
N GLU A 274 -16.95 6.10 -29.03
CA GLU A 274 -18.34 5.66 -29.20
C GLU A 274 -18.60 4.26 -28.65
N GLU A 275 -17.61 3.37 -28.73
CA GLU A 275 -17.80 1.98 -28.33
C GLU A 275 -17.90 1.85 -26.81
N ILE A 276 -16.95 2.46 -26.09
CA ILE A 276 -16.97 2.49 -24.63
C ILE A 276 -18.19 3.24 -24.12
N ASN A 277 -18.58 4.35 -24.75
CA ASN A 277 -19.81 5.05 -24.39
C ASN A 277 -21.06 4.18 -24.53
N ARG A 278 -21.14 3.32 -25.57
CA ARG A 278 -22.27 2.39 -25.73
C ARG A 278 -22.30 1.29 -24.66
N LEU A 279 -21.13 0.83 -24.19
CA LEU A 279 -21.04 -0.13 -23.08
C LEU A 279 -21.51 0.52 -21.78
N LEU A 280 -20.97 1.69 -21.44
CA LEU A 280 -21.36 2.45 -20.25
C LEU A 280 -22.85 2.79 -20.26
N ASP A 281 -23.40 3.25 -21.39
CA ASP A 281 -24.85 3.51 -21.55
C ASP A 281 -25.72 2.28 -21.27
N ARG A 282 -25.26 1.10 -21.70
CA ARG A 282 -26.00 -0.15 -21.49
C ARG A 282 -26.04 -0.47 -20.00
N TRP A 283 -24.90 -0.45 -19.34
CA TRP A 283 -24.82 -0.72 -17.91
C TRP A 283 -25.61 0.32 -17.10
N GLU A 284 -25.46 1.61 -17.38
CA GLU A 284 -26.19 2.68 -16.69
C GLU A 284 -27.72 2.51 -16.77
N LYS A 285 -28.24 1.98 -17.89
CA LYS A 285 -29.68 1.80 -18.12
C LYS A 285 -30.23 0.45 -17.67
N GLN A 286 -29.42 -0.61 -17.73
CA GLN A 286 -29.90 -1.99 -17.71
C GLN A 286 -29.18 -2.91 -16.72
N HIS A 287 -28.05 -2.50 -16.13
CA HIS A 287 -27.34 -3.34 -15.16
C HIS A 287 -28.26 -3.67 -13.96
N PRO A 288 -28.31 -4.92 -13.46
CA PRO A 288 -29.22 -5.31 -12.39
C PRO A 288 -28.95 -4.56 -11.07
N GLU A 289 -27.70 -4.26 -10.77
CA GLU A 289 -27.30 -3.59 -9.53
C GLU A 289 -27.37 -2.06 -9.63
N ASP A 290 -28.08 -1.43 -8.69
CA ASP A 290 -28.27 0.02 -8.61
C ASP A 290 -26.96 0.79 -8.42
N GLN A 291 -26.03 0.22 -7.65
CA GLN A 291 -24.74 0.85 -7.35
C GLN A 291 -23.88 1.00 -8.60
N VAL A 292 -23.93 0.05 -9.54
CA VAL A 292 -23.24 0.17 -10.84
C VAL A 292 -23.81 1.29 -11.67
N ARG A 293 -25.14 1.38 -11.73
CA ARG A 293 -25.82 2.43 -12.49
C ARG A 293 -25.47 3.80 -11.93
N GLU A 294 -25.39 3.94 -10.61
CA GLU A 294 -24.99 5.18 -9.95
C GLU A 294 -23.51 5.51 -10.17
N TYR A 295 -22.61 4.53 -10.01
CA TYR A 295 -21.18 4.69 -10.28
C TYR A 295 -20.92 5.21 -11.70
N ILE A 296 -21.63 4.70 -12.71
CA ILE A 296 -21.47 5.15 -14.10
C ILE A 296 -22.00 6.58 -14.29
N ARG A 297 -23.10 6.96 -13.64
CA ARG A 297 -23.58 8.36 -13.65
C ARG A 297 -22.53 9.30 -13.05
N GLU A 298 -22.01 8.96 -11.88
CA GLU A 298 -20.97 9.75 -11.22
C GLU A 298 -19.71 9.85 -12.08
N LEU A 299 -19.29 8.75 -12.72
CA LEU A 299 -18.16 8.75 -13.64
C LEU A 299 -18.34 9.78 -14.77
N ARG A 300 -19.54 9.85 -15.35
CA ARG A 300 -19.86 10.79 -16.43
C ARG A 300 -19.92 12.24 -15.96
N GLU A 301 -20.29 12.51 -14.72
CA GLU A 301 -20.34 13.86 -14.15
C GLU A 301 -18.95 14.45 -13.83
N ARG A 302 -17.91 13.61 -13.74
CA ARG A 302 -16.55 14.01 -13.36
C ARG A 302 -15.69 14.57 -14.51
N ILE A 303 -16.14 14.49 -15.77
CA ILE A 303 -15.43 14.94 -16.98
C ILE A 303 -16.19 16.09 -17.62
#